data_AF-A0A8F1MC38-F1
#
_entry.id   AF-A0A8F1MC38-F1
#
_cell.length_a   1.000
_cell.length_b   1.000
_cell.length_c   1.000
_cell.angle_alpha   90.00
_cell.angle_beta   90.00
_cell.angle_gamma   90.00
#
_symmetry.space_group_name_H-M   'P 1'
#
loop_
_entity.id
_entity.type
_entity.pdbx_description
1 polymer ?
#
loop_
_entity_poly.entity_id
_entity_poly.type
_entity_poly.pdbx_seq_one_letter_code
_entity_poly.pdbx_strand_id
1 'polypeptide(L)'
;MDEAGIEKTWDNQQQFREEIRRREGKDFVIKRVIKNVRDLINAGQNKIVLDGLYTLSEYKFLKHEFPGQVVVIAIVTPKHLRYQRMVKRIERPMQRHEVDQRDWSEIENLEKGGPIAIADYFVINDGNLDQLYQKIDAVTHDAHFCKSPEQC
;
A
#
# COMPACT_ATOMS: atom_id res chain seq x y z
N MET A 1 3.95 15.48 8.17
CA MET A 1 5.37 15.58 8.54
C MET A 1 5.95 16.89 8.05
N ASP A 2 5.87 17.21 6.76
CA ASP A 2 6.33 18.51 6.23
C ASP A 2 5.57 19.69 6.87
N GLU A 3 4.23 19.61 6.90
CA GLU A 3 3.37 20.57 7.63
C GLU A 3 3.66 20.64 9.14
N ALA A 4 4.29 19.61 9.71
CA ALA A 4 4.61 19.49 11.13
C ALA A 4 6.08 19.81 11.45
N GLY A 5 6.91 20.14 10.44
CA GLY A 5 8.33 20.41 10.60
C GLY A 5 9.18 19.22 11.05
N ILE A 6 8.72 17.98 10.83
CA ILE A 6 9.40 16.77 11.32
C ILE A 6 10.31 16.20 10.23
N GLU A 7 11.59 15.98 10.57
CA GLU A 7 12.57 15.34 9.69
C GLU A 7 12.13 13.91 9.29
N LYS A 8 12.32 13.57 8.00
CA LYS A 8 11.88 12.29 7.42
C LYS A 8 12.84 11.13 7.71
N THR A 9 13.07 10.82 8.98
CA THR A 9 13.74 9.58 9.42
C THR A 9 12.74 8.43 9.58
N TRP A 10 13.23 7.19 9.74
CA TRP A 10 12.35 6.03 9.99
C TRP A 10 11.58 6.18 11.31
N ASP A 11 12.30 6.47 12.39
CA ASP A 11 11.72 6.58 13.72
C ASP A 11 10.67 7.69 13.76
N ASN A 12 10.98 8.86 13.18
CA ASN A 12 10.05 9.97 13.11
C ASN A 12 8.80 9.62 12.28
N GLN A 13 8.97 8.92 11.16
CA GLN A 13 7.83 8.49 10.34
C GLN A 13 6.95 7.47 11.07
N GLN A 14 7.56 6.54 11.80
CA GLN A 14 6.82 5.56 12.59
C GLN A 14 6.07 6.24 13.73
N GLN A 15 6.76 7.03 14.56
CA GLN A 15 6.16 7.76 15.68
C GLN A 15 5.03 8.66 15.22
N PHE A 16 5.24 9.44 14.15
CA PHE A 16 4.22 10.33 13.61
C PHE A 16 2.97 9.57 13.13
N ARG A 17 3.15 8.43 12.44
CA ARG A 17 2.02 7.60 11.99
C ARG A 17 1.24 7.02 13.16
N GLU A 18 1.93 6.50 14.16
CA GLU A 18 1.31 5.89 15.34
C GLU A 18 0.60 6.94 16.21
N GLU A 19 1.21 8.12 16.40
CA GLU A 19 0.65 9.20 17.21
C GLU A 19 -0.61 9.81 16.58
N ILE A 20 -0.61 10.07 15.26
CA ILE A 20 -1.80 10.56 14.57
C ILE A 20 -2.94 9.55 14.67
N ARG A 21 -2.68 8.25 14.46
CA ARG A 21 -3.71 7.22 14.59
C ARG A 21 -4.23 7.11 16.03
N ARG A 22 -3.40 7.36 17.04
CA ARG A 22 -3.80 7.41 18.46
C ARG A 22 -4.68 8.62 18.75
N ARG A 23 -4.32 9.80 18.22
CA ARG A 23 -4.99 11.07 18.49
C ARG A 23 -6.29 11.24 17.73
N GLU A 24 -6.28 10.97 16.42
CA GLU A 24 -7.39 11.24 15.50
C GLU A 24 -8.24 9.98 15.23
N GLY A 25 -7.80 8.83 15.73
CA GLY A 25 -8.41 7.52 15.46
C GLY A 25 -7.91 6.88 14.16
N LYS A 26 -8.05 5.55 14.08
CA LYS A 26 -7.64 4.75 12.90
C LYS A 26 -8.33 5.21 11.60
N ASP A 27 -9.51 5.81 11.72
CA ASP A 27 -10.34 6.22 10.58
C ASP A 27 -9.98 7.61 10.01
N PHE A 28 -9.12 8.37 10.69
CA PHE A 28 -8.79 9.73 10.24
C PHE A 28 -8.17 9.77 8.85
N VAL A 29 -7.20 8.89 8.61
CA VAL A 29 -6.49 8.82 7.32
C VAL A 29 -7.45 8.38 6.22
N ILE A 30 -8.27 7.36 6.48
CA ILE A 30 -9.17 6.82 5.44
C ILE A 30 -10.25 7.81 5.04
N LYS A 31 -10.78 8.60 5.98
CA LYS A 31 -11.77 9.66 5.67
C LYS A 31 -11.20 10.71 4.71
N ARG A 32 -9.94 11.14 4.91
CA ARG A 32 -9.27 12.08 3.99
C ARG A 32 -9.01 11.43 2.63
N VAL A 33 -8.61 10.16 2.61
CA VAL A 33 -8.46 9.40 1.36
C VAL A 33 -9.78 9.31 0.59
N ILE A 34 -10.89 8.95 1.26
CA ILE A 34 -12.22 8.86 0.63
C ILE A 34 -12.63 10.20 0.01
N LYS A 35 -12.40 11.31 0.72
CA LYS A 35 -12.66 12.64 0.17
C LYS A 35 -11.86 12.88 -1.12
N ASN A 36 -10.55 12.63 -1.08
CA ASN A 36 -9.68 12.81 -2.25
C ASN A 36 -10.11 11.92 -3.43
N VAL A 37 -10.51 10.68 -3.17
CA VAL A 37 -11.04 9.76 -4.20
C VAL A 37 -12.31 10.33 -4.82
N ARG A 38 -13.25 10.83 -4.01
CA ARG A 38 -14.47 11.48 -4.52
C ARG A 38 -14.17 12.71 -5.35
N ASP A 39 -13.22 13.54 -4.92
CA ASP A 39 -12.81 14.74 -5.67
C ASP A 39 -12.21 14.36 -7.03
N LEU A 40 -11.40 13.30 -7.10
CA LEU A 40 -10.88 12.76 -8.37
C LEU A 40 -11.99 12.22 -9.27
N ILE A 41 -12.94 11.47 -8.72
CA ILE A 41 -14.10 10.96 -9.47
C ILE A 41 -14.91 12.13 -10.04
N ASN A 42 -15.17 13.17 -9.23
CA ASN A 42 -15.88 14.37 -9.66
C ASN A 42 -15.13 15.15 -10.73
N ALA A 43 -13.79 15.09 -10.73
CA ALA A 43 -12.93 15.64 -11.78
C ALA A 43 -12.85 14.74 -13.04
N GLY A 44 -13.67 13.68 -13.12
CA GLY A 44 -13.77 12.79 -14.28
C GLY A 44 -12.76 11.65 -14.30
N GLN A 45 -12.00 11.42 -13.22
CA GLN A 45 -11.07 10.29 -13.14
C GLN A 45 -11.85 9.00 -12.91
N ASN A 46 -11.58 7.99 -13.75
CA ASN A 46 -12.21 6.68 -13.70
C ASN A 46 -11.25 5.56 -13.27
N LYS A 47 -9.96 5.87 -13.12
CA LYS A 47 -8.88 4.96 -12.73
C LYS A 47 -8.05 5.62 -11.65
N ILE A 48 -8.18 5.12 -10.42
CA ILE A 48 -7.54 5.71 -9.25
C ILE A 48 -6.73 4.63 -8.56
N VAL A 49 -5.43 4.88 -8.36
CA VAL A 49 -4.55 3.98 -7.63
C VAL A 49 -4.33 4.54 -6.23
N LEU A 50 -4.65 3.74 -5.23
CA LEU A 50 -4.31 4.02 -3.84
C LEU A 50 -3.08 3.19 -3.48
N ASP A 51 -1.94 3.86 -3.27
CA ASP A 51 -0.72 3.19 -2.80
C ASP A 51 -0.72 3.12 -1.26
N GLY A 52 -0.60 1.90 -0.74
CA GLY A 52 -0.46 1.64 0.69
C GLY A 52 -1.80 1.51 1.43
N LEU A 53 -2.42 0.34 1.33
CA LEU A 53 -3.50 -0.10 2.21
C LEU A 53 -2.92 -0.76 3.47
N TYR A 54 -3.21 -0.23 4.66
CA TYR A 54 -2.50 -0.61 5.88
C TYR A 54 -3.34 -1.54 6.74
N THR A 55 -4.59 -1.19 7.04
CA THR A 55 -5.40 -1.95 8.01
C THR A 55 -6.59 -2.65 7.35
N LEU A 56 -7.07 -3.73 7.98
CA LEU A 56 -8.32 -4.38 7.56
C LEU A 56 -9.54 -3.44 7.70
N SER A 57 -9.48 -2.49 8.64
CA SER A 57 -10.52 -1.47 8.78
C SER A 57 -10.56 -0.54 7.56
N GLU A 58 -9.41 -0.05 7.10
CA GLU A 58 -9.31 0.76 5.87
C GLU A 58 -9.87 -0.01 4.66
N TYR A 59 -9.56 -1.31 4.55
CA TYR A 59 -10.12 -2.18 3.50
C TYR A 59 -11.66 -2.20 3.55
N LYS A 60 -12.23 -2.45 4.73
CA LYS A 60 -13.69 -2.51 4.92
C LYS A 60 -14.35 -1.16 4.60
N PHE A 61 -13.73 -0.04 5.02
CA PHE A 61 -14.20 1.29 4.68
C PHE A 61 -14.21 1.53 3.16
N LEU A 62 -13.14 1.18 2.45
CA LEU A 62 -13.09 1.33 0.98
C LEU A 62 -14.16 0.50 0.28
N LYS A 63 -14.33 -0.78 0.66
CA LYS A 63 -15.35 -1.65 0.08
C LYS A 63 -16.79 -1.18 0.41
N HIS A 64 -16.99 -0.54 1.56
CA HIS A 64 -18.27 0.08 1.94
C HIS A 64 -18.57 1.35 1.10
N GLU A 65 -17.60 2.25 0.97
CA GLU A 65 -17.80 3.52 0.25
C GLU A 65 -17.86 3.36 -1.27
N PHE A 66 -17.17 2.35 -1.81
CA PHE A 66 -17.06 2.09 -3.25
C PHE A 66 -17.39 0.61 -3.56
N PRO A 67 -18.63 0.18 -3.32
CA PRO A 67 -19.01 -1.23 -3.47
C PRO A 67 -18.83 -1.68 -4.92
N GLY A 68 -18.15 -2.82 -5.10
CA GLY A 68 -17.87 -3.40 -6.41
C GLY A 68 -16.82 -2.67 -7.26
N GLN A 69 -16.21 -1.58 -6.75
CA GLN A 69 -15.28 -0.73 -7.50
C GLN A 69 -13.85 -0.74 -6.95
N VAL A 70 -13.61 -1.50 -5.89
CA VAL A 70 -12.28 -1.62 -5.26
C VAL A 70 -11.69 -2.98 -5.60
N VAL A 71 -10.50 -2.97 -6.19
CA VAL A 71 -9.65 -4.15 -6.41
C VAL A 71 -8.38 -3.98 -5.58
N VAL A 72 -8.02 -5.01 -4.82
CA VAL A 72 -6.81 -5.03 -3.98
C VAL A 72 -5.78 -5.97 -4.59
N ILE A 73 -4.62 -5.43 -4.92
CA ILE A 73 -3.49 -6.18 -5.47
C ILE A 73 -2.37 -6.20 -4.43
N ALA A 74 -2.04 -7.38 -3.91
CA ALA A 74 -0.93 -7.57 -3.00
C ALA A 74 0.36 -7.88 -3.79
N ILE A 75 1.32 -6.96 -3.75
CA ILE A 75 2.67 -7.21 -4.28
C ILE A 75 3.52 -7.82 -3.16
N VAL A 76 3.84 -9.11 -3.30
CA VAL A 76 4.56 -9.88 -2.27
C VAL A 76 5.95 -10.29 -2.77
N THR A 77 6.89 -10.44 -1.85
CA THR A 77 8.27 -10.86 -2.18
C THR A 77 8.75 -11.86 -1.13
N PRO A 78 9.40 -12.97 -1.54
CA PRO A 78 10.04 -13.89 -0.61
C PRO A 78 10.93 -13.16 0.40
N LYS A 79 10.80 -13.50 1.69
CA LYS A 79 11.47 -12.79 2.79
C LYS A 79 13.00 -12.66 2.59
N HIS A 80 13.64 -13.72 2.09
CA HIS A 80 15.08 -13.70 1.81
C HIS A 80 15.48 -12.68 0.73
N LEU A 81 14.68 -12.51 -0.33
CA LEU A 81 14.91 -11.49 -1.36
C LEU A 81 14.66 -10.08 -0.81
N ARG A 82 13.66 -9.89 0.06
CA ARG A 82 13.43 -8.59 0.70
C ARG A 82 14.64 -8.16 1.52
N TYR A 83 15.24 -9.05 2.31
CA TYR A 83 16.48 -8.74 3.04
C TYR A 83 17.60 -8.30 2.10
N GLN A 84 17.85 -9.05 1.03
CA GLN A 84 18.90 -8.72 0.06
C GLN A 84 18.69 -7.35 -0.59
N ARG A 85 17.43 -7.02 -0.93
CA ARG A 85 17.06 -5.73 -1.53
C ARG A 85 17.17 -4.58 -0.54
N MET A 86 16.73 -4.77 0.70
CA MET A 86 16.75 -3.74 1.75
C MET A 86 18.16 -3.35 2.19
N VAL A 87 19.10 -4.30 2.26
CA VAL A 87 20.51 -4.02 2.59
C VAL A 87 21.18 -3.20 1.48
N LYS A 88 20.84 -3.46 0.21
CA LYS A 88 21.43 -2.78 -0.96
C LYS A 88 20.74 -1.45 -1.32
N ARG A 89 19.68 -1.08 -0.60
CA ARG A 89 18.88 0.10 -0.90
C ARG A 89 19.72 1.36 -0.65
N ILE A 90 19.80 2.24 -1.65
CA ILE A 90 20.57 3.49 -1.56
C ILE A 90 20.00 4.40 -0.48
N GLU A 91 18.69 4.62 -0.53
CA GLU A 91 18.00 5.44 0.44
C GLU A 91 17.52 4.57 1.61
N ARG A 92 17.95 4.88 2.83
CA ARG A 92 17.48 4.20 4.05
C ARG A 92 17.67 2.66 4.01
N PRO A 93 18.92 2.17 3.87
CA PRO A 93 19.19 0.73 3.94
C PRO A 93 18.80 0.16 5.30
N MET A 94 18.51 -1.14 5.33
CA MET A 94 18.25 -1.87 6.58
C MET A 94 19.02 -3.17 6.62
N GLN A 95 19.59 -3.46 7.78
CA GLN A 95 20.11 -4.76 8.17
C GLN A 95 18.97 -5.74 8.40
N ARG A 96 19.30 -7.03 8.35
CA ARG A 96 18.30 -8.12 8.47
C ARG A 96 17.43 -8.02 9.71
N HIS A 97 18.02 -7.72 10.87
CA HIS A 97 17.29 -7.61 12.14
C HIS A 97 16.33 -6.41 12.15
N GLU A 98 16.69 -5.29 11.50
CA GLU A 98 15.82 -4.13 11.35
C GLU A 98 14.64 -4.44 10.42
N VAL A 99 14.87 -5.22 9.36
CA VAL A 99 13.78 -5.71 8.49
C VAL A 99 12.83 -6.64 9.26
N ASP A 100 13.35 -7.52 10.12
CA ASP A 100 12.52 -8.39 10.96
C ASP A 100 11.65 -7.60 11.93
N GLN A 101 12.24 -6.64 12.64
CA GLN A 101 11.50 -5.76 13.55
C GLN A 101 10.43 -4.96 12.81
N ARG A 102 10.77 -4.46 11.62
CA ARG A 102 9.81 -3.76 10.78
C ARG A 102 8.68 -4.67 10.32
N ASP A 103 8.97 -5.89 9.87
CA ASP A 103 7.95 -6.84 9.45
C ASP A 103 6.93 -7.09 10.56
N TRP A 104 7.39 -7.31 11.80
CA TRP A 104 6.50 -7.49 12.95
C TRP A 104 5.65 -6.25 13.20
N SER A 105 6.25 -5.06 13.23
CA SER A 105 5.50 -3.82 13.45
C SER A 105 4.45 -3.55 12.37
N GLU A 106 4.78 -3.81 11.10
CA GLU A 106 3.86 -3.61 9.98
C GLU A 106 2.70 -4.62 10.01
N ILE A 107 2.95 -5.86 10.45
CA ILE A 107 1.93 -6.90 10.57
C ILE A 107 1.04 -6.68 11.80
N GLU A 108 1.64 -6.43 12.96
CA GLU A 108 0.97 -6.43 14.26
C GLU A 108 0.41 -5.06 14.61
N ASN A 109 1.22 -4.00 14.51
CA ASN A 109 0.80 -2.65 14.91
C ASN A 109 -0.04 -1.97 13.83
N LEU A 110 0.31 -2.19 12.55
CA LEU A 110 -0.37 -1.60 11.40
C LEU A 110 -1.38 -2.54 10.75
N GLU A 111 -1.48 -3.79 11.20
CA GLU A 111 -2.50 -4.76 10.77
C GLU A 111 -2.47 -5.08 9.26
N LYS A 112 -1.31 -4.94 8.59
CA LYS A 112 -1.15 -5.16 7.14
C LYS A 112 -1.38 -6.60 6.69
N GLY A 113 -1.26 -7.55 7.61
CA GLY A 113 -1.53 -8.96 7.31
C GLY A 113 -2.95 -9.17 6.78
N GLY A 114 -3.93 -8.46 7.33
CA GLY A 114 -5.34 -8.60 6.93
C GLY A 114 -5.59 -8.24 5.47
N PRO A 115 -5.31 -6.99 5.04
CA PRO A 115 -5.47 -6.58 3.65
C PRO A 115 -4.68 -7.42 2.64
N ILE A 116 -3.48 -7.89 3.00
CA ILE A 116 -2.70 -8.78 2.13
C ILE A 116 -3.40 -10.14 1.99
N ALA A 117 -3.87 -10.73 3.08
CA ALA A 117 -4.49 -12.06 3.06
C ALA A 117 -5.82 -12.12 2.30
N ILE A 118 -6.54 -11.00 2.22
CA ILE A 118 -7.84 -10.89 1.52
C ILE A 118 -7.74 -10.20 0.16
N ALA A 119 -6.52 -10.02 -0.37
CA ALA A 119 -6.33 -9.36 -1.66
C ALA A 119 -7.03 -10.14 -2.79
N ASP A 120 -7.58 -9.40 -3.75
CA ASP A 120 -8.21 -9.96 -4.95
C ASP A 120 -7.14 -10.65 -5.85
N TYR A 121 -5.91 -10.10 -5.87
CA TYR A 121 -4.78 -10.63 -6.63
C TYR A 121 -3.47 -10.63 -5.85
N PHE A 122 -2.59 -11.57 -6.18
CA PHE A 122 -1.22 -11.65 -5.65
C PHE A 122 -0.19 -11.57 -6.78
N VAL A 123 0.68 -10.57 -6.72
CA VAL A 123 1.83 -10.42 -7.62
C VAL A 123 3.10 -10.81 -6.86
N ILE A 124 3.66 -11.97 -7.18
CA ILE A 124 4.92 -12.43 -6.59
C ILE A 124 6.10 -11.74 -7.32
N ASN A 125 6.78 -10.83 -6.63
CA ASN A 125 7.95 -10.11 -7.09
C ASN A 125 9.24 -10.81 -6.67
N ASP A 126 9.54 -11.93 -7.33
CA ASP A 126 10.72 -12.77 -7.13
C ASP A 126 11.72 -12.72 -8.30
N GLY A 127 11.39 -11.96 -9.35
CA GLY A 127 12.15 -11.85 -10.58
C GLY A 127 12.86 -10.51 -10.79
N ASN A 128 13.13 -10.21 -12.06
CA ASN A 128 13.58 -8.89 -12.51
C ASN A 128 12.40 -7.92 -12.73
N LEU A 129 12.70 -6.67 -13.10
CA LEU A 129 11.68 -5.63 -13.30
C LEU A 129 10.75 -5.96 -14.47
N ASP A 130 11.25 -6.51 -15.57
CA ASP A 130 10.40 -6.86 -16.73
C ASP A 130 9.36 -7.91 -16.36
N GLN A 131 9.76 -8.94 -15.60
CA GLN A 131 8.86 -9.97 -15.09
C GLN A 131 7.84 -9.39 -14.11
N LEU A 132 8.25 -8.43 -13.26
CA LEU A 132 7.32 -7.73 -12.37
C LEU A 132 6.27 -6.95 -13.18
N TYR A 133 6.70 -6.19 -14.18
CA TYR A 133 5.81 -5.39 -15.02
C TYR A 133 4.84 -6.29 -15.79
N GLN A 134 5.30 -7.40 -16.36
CA GLN A 134 4.42 -8.37 -17.02
C GLN A 134 3.33 -8.92 -16.08
N LYS A 135 3.70 -9.27 -14.84
CA LYS A 135 2.72 -9.75 -13.84
C LYS A 135 1.72 -8.67 -13.43
N ILE A 136 2.19 -7.41 -13.28
CA ILE A 136 1.31 -6.27 -12.99
C ILE A 136 0.35 -6.03 -14.15
N ASP A 137 0.86 -5.99 -15.39
CA ASP A 137 0.06 -5.77 -16.59
C ASP A 137 -1.04 -6.83 -16.71
N ALA A 138 -0.70 -8.12 -16.51
CA ALA A 138 -1.66 -9.21 -16.53
C ALA A 138 -2.79 -9.03 -15.49
N VAL A 139 -2.45 -8.71 -14.24
CA VAL A 139 -3.44 -8.48 -13.18
C VAL A 139 -4.28 -7.23 -13.46
N THR A 140 -3.68 -6.14 -13.94
CA THR A 140 -4.44 -4.92 -14.27
C THR A 140 -5.38 -5.12 -15.45
N HIS A 141 -5.00 -5.95 -16.42
CA HIS A 141 -5.88 -6.30 -17.54
C HIS A 141 -7.08 -7.14 -17.06
N ASP A 142 -6.84 -8.18 -16.26
CA ASP A 142 -7.91 -9.03 -15.69
C ASP A 142 -8.85 -8.23 -14.78
N ALA A 143 -8.32 -7.27 -14.02
CA ALA A 143 -9.10 -6.35 -13.20
C ALA A 143 -9.81 -5.24 -14.00
N HIS A 144 -9.77 -5.28 -15.34
CA HIS A 144 -10.30 -4.24 -16.24
C HIS A 144 -9.75 -2.82 -15.96
N PHE A 145 -8.53 -2.73 -15.44
CA PHE A 145 -7.78 -1.50 -15.18
C PHE A 145 -6.77 -1.22 -16.32
N CYS A 146 -7.25 -1.19 -17.57
CA CYS A 146 -6.38 -0.98 -18.74
C CYS A 146 -6.09 0.51 -18.98
N LYS A 147 -5.09 0.93 -19.79
CA LYS A 147 -4.85 2.37 -20.04
C LYS A 147 -5.87 2.98 -21.01
N SER A 148 -6.32 2.22 -22.01
CA SER A 148 -7.41 2.58 -22.93
C SER A 148 -8.48 1.48 -23.01
N PRO A 149 -9.71 1.78 -23.49
CA PRO A 149 -10.74 0.75 -23.72
C PRO A 149 -10.34 -0.33 -24.72
N GLU A 150 -9.37 -0.04 -25.61
CA GLU A 150 -8.85 -0.97 -26.64
C GLU A 150 -7.79 -1.94 -26.08
N GLN A 151 -7.29 -1.65 -24.87
CA GLN A 151 -6.35 -2.48 -24.12
C GLN A 151 -7.06 -3.32 -23.04
N CYS A 152 -8.37 -3.14 -22.93
CA CYS A 152 -9.33 -4.05 -22.36
C CYS A 152 -10.05 -4.74 -23.54
#